data_AF-A0A2T4VGW7-F1
#
_entry.id   AF-A0A2T4VGW7-F1
#
_cell.length_a   1.000
_cell.length_b   1.000
_cell.length_c   1.000
_cell.angle_alpha   90.00
_cell.angle_beta   90.00
_cell.angle_gamma   90.00
#
_symmetry.space_group_name_H-M   'P 1'
#
loop_
_entity.id
_entity.type
_entity.pdbx_description
1 polymer ?
#
loop_
_entity_poly.entity_id
_entity_poly.type
_entity_poly.pdbx_seq_one_letter_code
_entity_poly.pdbx_strand_id
1 'polypeptide(L)' 'MAHYPSIAYWVWERGWITLGHTEGSGAFVQALDEGGMAWEGKATYLTLDAALADLEKGLAHWLASN' A
#
# COMPACT_ATOMS: atom_id res chain seq x y z
N MET A 1 -10.17 -18.01 0.29
CA MET A 1 -10.26 -16.60 -0.16
C MET A 1 -8.92 -15.94 0.11
N ALA A 2 -8.43 -15.13 -0.83
CA ALA A 2 -7.20 -14.36 -0.62
C ALA A 2 -7.48 -13.21 0.37
N HIS A 3 -6.57 -12.97 1.32
CA HIS A 3 -6.73 -11.91 2.32
C HIS A 3 -6.44 -10.51 1.76
N TYR A 4 -5.68 -10.42 0.66
CA TYR A 4 -5.21 -9.16 0.08
C TYR A 4 -5.25 -9.16 -1.46
N PRO A 5 -6.44 -9.30 -2.09
CA PRO A 5 -6.55 -9.34 -3.55
C PRO A 5 -6.07 -8.06 -4.25
N SER A 6 -6.29 -6.87 -3.68
CA SER A 6 -5.84 -5.62 -4.29
C SER A 6 -4.33 -5.43 -4.19
N ILE A 7 -3.72 -5.77 -3.05
CA ILE A 7 -2.25 -5.79 -2.93
C ILE A 7 -1.65 -6.80 -3.92
N ALA A 8 -2.23 -8.00 -4.03
CA ALA A 8 -1.73 -9.03 -4.92
C ALA A 8 -1.76 -8.55 -6.39
N TYR A 9 -2.88 -8.00 -6.84
CA TYR A 9 -2.98 -7.40 -8.17
C TYR A 9 -1.97 -6.27 -8.37
N TRP A 10 -1.85 -5.37 -7.39
CA TRP A 10 -0.92 -4.25 -7.46
C TRP A 10 0.52 -4.70 -7.69
N VAL A 11 1.00 -5.64 -6.88
CA VAL A 11 2.37 -6.15 -6.93
C VAL A 11 2.64 -6.96 -8.20
N TRP A 12 1.64 -7.63 -8.75
CA TRP A 12 1.81 -8.41 -9.98
C TRP A 12 1.80 -7.56 -11.24
N GLU A 13 0.91 -6.57 -11.34
CA GLU A 13 0.58 -5.95 -12.62
C GLU A 13 0.89 -4.45 -12.69
N ARG A 14 1.11 -3.77 -11.55
CA ARG A 14 1.03 -2.31 -11.51
C ARG A 14 2.23 -1.62 -10.89
N GLY A 15 2.76 -2.15 -9.80
CA GLY A 15 3.80 -1.47 -9.04
C GLY A 15 4.36 -2.29 -7.91
N TRP A 16 4.91 -1.61 -6.91
CA TRP A 16 5.49 -2.23 -5.73
C TRP A 16 4.97 -1.55 -4.46
N ILE A 17 5.18 -2.24 -3.33
CA ILE A 17 4.89 -1.71 -2.02
C ILE A 17 6.19 -1.52 -1.25
N THR A 18 6.25 -0.47 -0.45
CA THR A 18 7.33 -0.26 0.51
C THR A 18 6.78 -0.41 1.91
N LEU A 19 7.58 -1.00 2.80
CA LEU A 19 7.27 -1.18 4.21
C LEU A 19 8.47 -0.74 5.04
N GLY A 20 8.19 -0.04 6.14
CA GLY A 20 9.20 0.46 7.05
C GLY A 20 9.35 1.98 6.99
N HIS A 21 10.26 2.48 7.83
CA HIS A 21 10.55 3.91 7.90
C HIS A 21 11.65 4.27 6.89
N THR A 22 11.33 5.19 5.99
CA THR A 22 12.31 5.85 5.13
C THR A 22 12.49 7.28 5.62
N GLU A 23 13.72 7.76 5.75
CA GLU A 23 13.96 9.17 6.12
C GLU A 23 13.22 10.11 5.15
N GLY A 24 12.37 10.98 5.70
CA GLY A 24 11.55 11.93 4.93
C GLY A 24 10.15 11.41 4.53
N SER A 25 9.85 10.12 4.66
CA SER A 25 8.50 9.60 4.48
C SER A 25 7.73 9.61 5.80
N GLY A 26 6.58 10.28 5.82
CA GLY A 26 5.65 10.26 6.95
C GLY A 26 4.83 8.95 7.04
N ALA A 27 5.01 8.01 6.11
CA ALA A 27 4.22 6.79 5.99
C ALA A 27 5.06 5.53 6.19
N PHE A 28 4.54 4.58 6.97
CA PHE A 28 5.16 3.27 7.21
C PHE A 28 4.94 2.28 6.06
N VAL A 29 3.86 2.47 5.29
CA VAL A 29 3.51 1.63 4.13
C VAL A 29 3.07 2.52 2.98
N GLN A 30 3.56 2.21 1.79
CA GLN A 30 3.23 2.97 0.58
C GLN A 30 3.07 2.03 -0.61
N ALA A 31 2.25 2.44 -1.57
CA ALA A 31 2.12 1.83 -2.88
C ALA A 31 2.62 2.81 -3.94
N LEU A 32 3.62 2.36 -4.71
CA LEU A 32 4.22 3.14 -5.78
C LEU A 32 4.12 2.38 -7.10
N ASP A 33 4.07 3.14 -8.19
CA ASP A 33 4.28 2.67 -9.54
C ASP A 33 5.30 3.57 -10.26
N GLU A 34 5.49 3.37 -11.56
CA GLU A 34 6.41 4.19 -12.36
C GLU A 34 6.03 5.68 -12.40
N GLY A 35 4.76 6.02 -12.14
CA GLY A 35 4.26 7.38 -12.03
C GLY A 35 4.48 8.02 -10.66
N GLY A 36 5.02 7.28 -9.70
CA GLY A 36 5.32 7.73 -8.35
C GLY A 36 4.34 7.21 -7.30
N MET A 37 3.97 8.06 -6.35
CA MET A 37 3.16 7.66 -5.21
C MET A 37 1.69 7.52 -5.61
N ALA A 38 1.16 6.30 -5.58
CA ALA A 38 -0.26 6.06 -5.80
C ALA A 38 -1.06 6.18 -4.51
N TRP A 39 -0.51 5.65 -3.42
CA TRP A 39 -1.15 5.69 -2.10
C TRP A 39 -0.13 5.59 -0.98
N GLU A 40 -0.38 6.26 0.13
CA GLU A 40 0.41 6.14 1.36
C GLU A 40 -0.45 5.97 2.60
N GLY A 41 0.08 5.19 3.54
CA GLY A 41 -0.55 4.93 4.82
C GLY A 41 -0.06 5.85 5.94
N LYS A 42 -0.40 5.48 7.17
CA LYS A 42 -0.01 6.20 8.39
C LYS A 42 1.46 6.00 8.72
N ALA A 43 1.99 6.91 9.56
CA ALA A 43 3.36 6.83 10.08
C ALA A 43 3.63 5.60 10.94
N THR A 44 2.62 5.08 11.64
CA THR A 44 2.76 3.96 12.58
C THR A 44 1.51 3.09 12.59
N TYR A 45 1.72 1.81 12.88
CA TYR A 45 0.67 0.81 13.04
C TYR A 45 0.99 -0.07 14.25
N LEU A 46 -0.05 -0.57 14.92
CA LEU A 46 0.13 -1.50 16.05
C LEU A 46 0.73 -2.84 15.61
N THR A 47 0.39 -3.30 14.41
CA THR A 47 0.85 -4.57 13.85
C THR A 47 1.10 -4.43 12.35
N LEU A 48 1.89 -5.35 11.78
CA LEU A 48 2.07 -5.45 10.34
C LEU A 48 0.74 -5.74 9.62
N ASP A 49 -0.10 -6.60 10.20
CA ASP A 49 -1.43 -6.89 9.66
C ASP A 49 -2.31 -5.64 9.56
N ALA A 50 -2.22 -4.72 10.54
CA ALA A 50 -2.94 -3.46 10.48
C ALA A 50 -2.46 -2.56 9.32
N ALA A 51 -1.14 -2.55 9.05
CA ALA A 51 -0.58 -1.84 7.91
C ALA A 51 -1.03 -2.45 6.57
N LEU A 52 -0.99 -3.78 6.45
CA LEU A 52 -1.43 -4.49 5.23
C LEU A 52 -2.94 -4.35 5.00
N ALA A 53 -3.74 -4.36 6.06
CA ALA A 53 -5.18 -4.15 5.95
C ALA A 53 -5.54 -2.71 5.52
N ASP A 54 -4.76 -1.71 5.95
CA ASP A 54 -4.96 -0.32 5.53
C ASP A 54 -4.56 -0.14 4.06
N LEU A 55 -3.41 -0.70 3.67
CA LEU A 55 -2.92 -0.72 2.29
C LEU A 55 -3.91 -1.41 1.35
N GLU A 56 -4.47 -2.56 1.73
CA GLU A 56 -5.47 -3.28 0.92
C GLU A 56 -6.70 -2.41 0.66
N LYS A 57 -7.21 -1.72 1.68
CA LYS A 57 -8.34 -0.81 1.53
C LYS A 57 -8.00 0.40 0.66
N GLY A 58 -6.82 0.98 0.87
CA GLY A 58 -6.31 2.10 0.08
C GLY A 58 -6.22 1.75 -1.40
N LEU A 59 -5.59 0.62 -1.72
CA LEU A 59 -5.45 0.13 -3.09
C LEU A 59 -6.79 -0.26 -3.71
N ALA A 60 -7.69 -0.91 -2.96
CA ALA A 60 -9.02 -1.23 -3.47
C ALA A 60 -9.77 0.04 -3.89
N HIS A 61 -9.68 1.11 -3.10
CA HIS A 61 -10.30 2.39 -3.43
C HIS A 61 -9.63 3.07 -4.63
N TRP A 62 -8.30 3.07 -4.65
CA TRP A 62 -7.51 3.67 -5.71
C TRP A 62 -7.78 3.00 -7.06
N LEU A 63 -7.79 1.66 -7.11
CA LEU A 63 -8.08 0.84 -8.30
C LEU A 63 -9.52 1.00 -8.80
N ALA A 64 -10.46 1.35 -7.93
CA ALA A 64 -11.83 1.66 -8.36
C ALA A 64 -11.94 3.03 -9.05
N SER A 65 -10.91 3.87 -8.95
CA SER A 65 -10.93 5.28 -9.38
C SER A 65 -9.93 5.59 -10.50
N ASN A 66 -9.15 4.60 -10.97
CA ASN A 66 -8.07 4.73 -11.96
C ASN A 66 -7.97 3.46 -12.81
#